data_AF-A0A2K1J7C1-F1
#
_entry.id   AF-A0A2K1J7C1-F1
#
_cell.length_a   1.000
_cell.length_b   1.000
_cell.length_c   1.000
_cell.angle_alpha   90.00
_cell.angle_beta   90.00
_cell.angle_gamma   90.00
#
_symmetry.space_group_name_H-M   'P 1'
#
loop_
_entity.id
_entity.type
_entity.pdbx_description
1 polymer ?
#
loop_
_entity_poly.entity_id
_entity_poly.type
_entity_poly.pdbx_seq_one_letter_code
_entity_poly.pdbx_strand_id
1 'polypeptide(L)'
;MASSGFKAALDKVRNNGFFAALREAKRTGNLARILVDGNLLHSKMREFDATLVGEDTQGNKYYEKKENVQFGRHRWVVYADQSNYNASAVPPEWHAWLHHISDHTAEELMKLKPTRYGVAHKENLTGRGDGMIHMTKGHALNPNKRDWKRYQSWQPENPEGSEKKSSATNPNST
;
A
#
# COMPACT_ATOMS: atom_id res chain seq x y z
N MET A 1 -8.00 -22.90 47.07
CA MET A 1 -8.56 -23.07 45.71
C MET A 1 -8.31 -21.83 44.83
N ALA A 2 -7.06 -21.36 44.70
CA ALA A 2 -6.74 -20.12 43.96
C ALA A 2 -5.80 -20.33 42.75
N SER A 3 -5.53 -21.58 42.35
CA SER A 3 -4.51 -21.91 41.33
C SER A 3 -5.08 -22.22 39.94
N SER A 4 -6.39 -22.44 39.81
CA SER A 4 -7.03 -22.88 38.55
C SER A 4 -7.04 -21.78 37.48
N GLY A 5 -7.46 -20.56 37.84
CA GLY A 5 -7.54 -19.43 36.90
C GLY A 5 -6.17 -18.96 36.40
N PHE A 6 -5.16 -18.98 37.26
CA PHE A 6 -3.79 -18.59 36.89
C PHE A 6 -3.13 -19.61 35.96
N LYS A 7 -3.36 -20.91 36.19
CA LYS A 7 -2.89 -21.98 35.28
C LYS A 7 -3.59 -21.94 33.92
N ALA A 8 -4.90 -21.71 33.89
CA ALA A 8 -5.65 -21.58 32.64
C ALA A 8 -5.21 -20.37 31.80
N ALA A 9 -4.92 -19.23 32.45
CA ALA A 9 -4.36 -18.05 31.78
C ALA A 9 -2.93 -18.30 31.25
N LEU A 10 -2.08 -18.95 32.05
CA LEU A 10 -0.74 -19.37 31.63
C LEU A 10 -0.76 -20.37 30.47
N ASP A 11 -1.67 -21.34 30.50
CA ASP A 11 -1.83 -22.32 29.43
C ASP A 11 -2.40 -21.67 28.15
N LYS A 12 -3.27 -20.66 28.25
CA LYS A 12 -3.73 -19.86 27.11
C LYS A 12 -2.60 -19.05 26.46
N VAL A 13 -1.71 -18.47 27.27
CA VAL A 13 -0.50 -17.76 26.80
C VAL A 13 0.54 -18.72 26.20
N ARG A 14 0.73 -19.89 26.83
CA ARG A 14 1.70 -20.92 26.41
C ARG A 14 1.30 -21.61 25.12
N ASN A 15 0.01 -21.87 24.91
CA ASN A 15 -0.48 -22.68 23.80
C ASN A 15 -0.88 -21.84 22.57
N ASN A 16 -1.29 -20.57 22.70
CA ASN A 16 -1.87 -19.82 21.57
C ASN A 16 -1.21 -18.48 21.20
N GLY A 17 -0.22 -17.98 21.95
CA GLY A 17 0.22 -16.59 21.76
C GLY A 17 1.67 -16.44 21.34
N PHE A 18 2.50 -16.14 22.33
CA PHE A 18 3.85 -15.64 22.10
C PHE A 18 4.77 -16.65 21.42
N PHE A 19 4.83 -17.89 21.92
CA PHE A 19 5.72 -18.92 21.36
C PHE A 19 5.26 -19.45 20.00
N ALA A 20 3.95 -19.44 19.72
CA ALA A 20 3.41 -19.80 18.41
C ALA A 20 3.79 -18.75 17.37
N ALA A 21 3.60 -17.47 17.69
CA ALA A 21 4.04 -16.36 16.85
C ALA A 21 5.56 -16.30 16.70
N LEU A 22 6.32 -16.58 17.77
CA LEU A 22 7.78 -16.67 17.71
C LEU A 22 8.24 -17.81 16.78
N ARG A 23 7.54 -18.95 16.82
CA ARG A 23 7.79 -20.12 15.97
C ARG A 23 7.41 -19.85 14.51
N GLU A 24 6.29 -19.18 14.28
CA GLU A 24 5.87 -18.72 12.96
C GLU A 24 6.84 -17.70 12.39
N ALA A 25 7.23 -16.71 13.19
CA ALA A 25 8.24 -15.71 12.82
C ALA A 25 9.62 -16.33 12.56
N LYS A 26 9.98 -17.39 13.29
CA LYS A 26 11.20 -18.17 13.03
C LYS A 26 11.10 -18.94 11.71
N ARG A 27 9.91 -19.47 11.37
CA ARG A 27 9.64 -20.17 10.10
C ARG A 27 9.66 -19.22 8.90
N THR A 28 9.09 -18.02 9.04
CA THR A 28 9.05 -17.00 7.97
C THR A 28 10.35 -16.20 7.85
N GLY A 29 11.32 -16.43 8.74
CA GLY A 29 12.59 -15.69 8.75
C GLY A 29 12.47 -14.24 9.26
N ASN A 30 11.28 -13.83 9.72
CA ASN A 30 11.02 -12.47 10.19
C ASN A 30 11.24 -12.27 11.70
N LEU A 31 11.60 -13.31 12.45
CA LEU A 31 11.80 -13.21 13.91
C LEU A 31 12.81 -12.15 14.32
N ALA A 32 13.96 -12.08 13.64
CA ALA A 32 14.98 -11.07 13.95
C ALA A 32 14.44 -9.65 13.74
N ARG A 33 13.62 -9.42 12.71
CA ARG A 33 13.00 -8.12 12.45
C ARG A 33 11.96 -7.76 13.49
N ILE A 34 11.08 -8.70 13.88
CA ILE A 34 10.08 -8.45 14.92
C ILE A 34 10.75 -8.08 16.25
N LEU A 35 11.92 -8.64 16.56
CA LEU A 35 12.64 -8.32 17.79
C LEU A 35 13.42 -7.01 17.73
N VAL A 36 13.96 -6.64 16.56
CA VAL A 36 14.73 -5.41 16.36
C VAL A 36 13.80 -4.21 16.15
N ASP A 37 12.68 -4.39 15.46
CA ASP A 37 11.67 -3.36 15.28
C ASP A 37 10.65 -3.38 16.44
N GLY A 38 10.82 -2.44 17.36
CA GLY A 38 9.95 -2.30 18.53
C GLY A 38 8.48 -2.02 18.18
N ASN A 39 8.20 -1.37 17.04
CA ASN A 39 6.82 -1.10 16.63
C ASN A 39 6.13 -2.38 16.15
N LEU A 40 6.85 -3.20 15.40
CA LEU A 40 6.34 -4.49 14.95
C LEU A 40 6.14 -5.45 16.13
N LEU A 41 7.08 -5.50 17.08
CA LEU A 41 6.90 -6.26 18.32
C LEU A 41 5.63 -5.84 19.07
N HIS A 42 5.43 -4.53 19.21
CA HIS A 42 4.29 -3.97 19.94
C HIS A 42 2.95 -4.28 19.28
N SER A 43 2.87 -4.17 17.95
CA SER A 43 1.66 -4.52 17.20
C SER A 43 1.37 -6.02 17.27
N LYS A 44 2.40 -6.87 17.17
CA LYS A 44 2.28 -8.33 17.36
C LYS A 44 1.87 -8.73 18.77
N MET A 45 2.34 -8.04 19.80
CA MET A 45 1.91 -8.31 21.17
C MET A 45 0.41 -8.01 21.37
N ARG A 46 -0.10 -6.96 20.73
CA ARG A 46 -1.53 -6.61 20.80
C ARG A 46 -2.40 -7.54 19.99
N GLU A 47 -1.88 -8.11 18.92
CA GLU A 47 -2.59 -9.09 18.07
C GLU A 47 -3.14 -10.27 18.90
N PHE A 48 -2.45 -10.69 19.95
CA PHE A 48 -2.87 -11.82 20.79
C PHE A 48 -4.17 -11.59 21.57
N ASP A 49 -4.51 -10.34 21.87
CA ASP A 49 -5.64 -9.98 22.72
C ASP A 49 -6.72 -9.22 21.92
N ALA A 50 -6.64 -9.28 20.58
CA ALA A 50 -7.48 -8.51 19.68
C ALA A 50 -8.29 -9.41 18.75
N THR A 51 -9.39 -8.88 18.25
CA THR A 51 -10.22 -9.55 17.24
C THR A 51 -9.81 -9.08 15.85
N LEU A 52 -9.54 -10.03 14.95
CA LEU A 52 -9.32 -9.75 13.53
C LEU A 52 -10.65 -9.34 12.90
N VAL A 53 -10.71 -8.12 12.35
CA VAL A 53 -11.92 -7.58 11.69
C VAL A 53 -11.92 -7.92 10.21
N GLY A 54 -10.76 -7.86 9.55
CA GLY A 54 -10.64 -8.21 8.14
C GLY A 54 -9.23 -8.01 7.60
N GLU A 55 -9.07 -8.37 6.32
CA GLU A 55 -7.82 -8.26 5.56
C GLU A 55 -8.10 -7.48 4.27
N ASP A 56 -7.16 -6.62 3.85
CA ASP A 56 -7.28 -5.91 2.59
C ASP A 56 -6.66 -6.66 1.40
N THR A 57 -6.83 -6.09 0.20
CA THR A 57 -6.26 -6.65 -1.03
C THR A 57 -4.73 -6.72 -1.07
N GLN A 58 -4.04 -5.96 -0.21
CA GLN A 58 -2.58 -5.95 -0.10
C GLN A 58 -2.08 -6.90 1.00
N GLY A 59 -2.99 -7.55 1.73
CA GLY A 59 -2.69 -8.46 2.84
C GLY A 59 -2.50 -7.77 4.19
N ASN A 60 -2.81 -6.47 4.32
CA ASN A 60 -2.76 -5.81 5.62
C ASN A 60 -3.95 -6.26 6.47
N LYS A 61 -3.69 -6.55 7.75
CA LYS A 61 -4.67 -7.10 8.67
C LYS A 61 -5.12 -6.05 9.67
N TYR A 62 -6.43 -5.93 9.86
CA TYR A 62 -7.05 -4.91 10.70
C TYR A 62 -7.64 -5.53 11.95
N TYR A 63 -7.26 -4.98 13.11
CA TYR A 63 -7.64 -5.51 14.41
C TYR A 63 -8.41 -4.47 15.22
N GLU A 64 -9.37 -4.96 15.99
CA GLU A 64 -10.12 -4.17 16.95
C GLU A 64 -10.05 -4.80 18.35
N LYS A 65 -9.97 -3.96 19.38
CA LYS A 65 -10.08 -4.36 20.78
C LYS A 65 -10.86 -3.30 21.57
N LYS A 66 -12.13 -3.60 21.87
CA LYS A 66 -13.06 -2.68 22.55
C LYS A 66 -12.87 -2.64 24.07
N GLU A 67 -12.40 -3.73 24.67
CA GLU A 67 -12.28 -3.87 26.12
C GLU A 67 -10.88 -3.50 26.64
N ASN A 68 -10.81 -2.82 27.79
CA ASN A 68 -9.56 -2.55 28.52
C ASN A 68 -8.47 -1.85 27.69
N VAL A 69 -8.86 -0.99 26.74
CA VAL A 69 -7.94 -0.19 25.91
C VAL A 69 -8.36 1.28 25.94
N GLN A 70 -7.36 2.16 25.96
CA GLN A 70 -7.55 3.60 25.84
C GLN A 70 -8.25 3.95 24.51
N PHE A 71 -9.21 4.88 24.55
CA PHE A 71 -9.86 5.40 23.36
C PHE A 71 -8.82 5.93 22.35
N GLY A 72 -9.05 5.66 21.06
CA GLY A 72 -8.09 5.92 19.97
C GLY A 72 -7.05 4.82 19.71
N ARG A 73 -6.78 3.91 20.66
CA ARG A 73 -5.82 2.78 20.48
C ARG A 73 -6.50 1.43 20.25
N HIS A 74 -7.82 1.41 20.15
CA HIS A 74 -8.63 0.21 20.02
C HIS A 74 -8.68 -0.34 18.59
N ARG A 75 -8.31 0.45 17.57
CA ARG A 75 -8.17 0.01 16.17
C ARG A 75 -6.72 0.19 15.73
N TRP A 76 -6.17 -0.80 15.05
CA TRP A 76 -4.86 -0.70 14.42
C TRP A 76 -4.75 -1.66 13.24
N VAL A 77 -3.71 -1.42 12.43
CA VAL A 77 -3.36 -2.25 11.27
C VAL A 77 -2.00 -2.90 11.50
N VAL A 78 -1.86 -4.14 11.05
CA VAL A 78 -0.58 -4.83 10.90
C VAL A 78 -0.33 -4.99 9.40
N TYR A 79 0.69 -4.30 8.90
CA TYR A 79 1.04 -4.31 7.49
C TYR A 79 1.58 -5.67 7.03
N ALA A 80 1.28 -6.04 5.78
CA ALA A 80 1.82 -7.25 5.15
C ALA A 80 3.34 -7.16 4.96
N ASP A 81 3.81 -6.02 4.44
CA ASP A 81 5.24 -5.74 4.32
C ASP A 81 5.80 -5.31 5.68
N GLN A 82 6.57 -6.19 6.30
CA GLN A 82 7.22 -5.95 7.59
C GLN A 82 8.56 -5.22 7.44
N SER A 83 9.07 -5.06 6.23
CA SER A 83 10.39 -4.46 5.97
C SER A 83 10.31 -2.96 5.70
N ASN A 84 9.34 -2.54 4.90
CA ASN A 84 9.15 -1.14 4.49
C ASN A 84 7.68 -0.75 4.58
N TYR A 85 7.06 -0.94 5.75
CA TYR A 85 5.68 -0.54 5.96
C TYR A 85 5.50 0.98 5.84
N ASN A 86 4.39 1.39 5.24
CA ASN A 86 4.06 2.80 5.00
C ASN A 86 2.60 3.06 5.38
N ALA A 87 2.33 4.18 6.05
CA ALA A 87 0.98 4.59 6.42
C ALA A 87 0.05 4.75 5.21
N SER A 88 0.60 5.13 4.06
CA SER A 88 -0.14 5.28 2.80
C SER A 88 -0.48 3.95 2.12
N ALA A 89 -0.11 2.80 2.67
CA ALA A 89 -0.49 1.49 2.14
C ALA A 89 -1.96 1.11 2.48
N VAL A 90 -2.57 1.78 3.46
CA VAL A 90 -3.97 1.54 3.84
C VAL A 90 -4.90 2.06 2.74
N PRO A 91 -5.78 1.22 2.16
CA PRO A 91 -6.69 1.64 1.12
C PRO A 91 -7.83 2.51 1.68
N PRO A 92 -8.54 3.27 0.83
CA PRO A 92 -9.54 4.25 1.27
C PRO A 92 -10.67 3.65 2.11
N GLU A 93 -11.12 2.43 1.77
CA GLU A 93 -12.15 1.70 2.52
C GLU A 93 -11.74 1.43 3.98
N TRP A 94 -10.48 1.08 4.23
CA TRP A 94 -9.98 0.82 5.58
C TRP A 94 -9.53 2.10 6.29
N HIS A 95 -9.14 3.13 5.54
CA HIS A 95 -8.71 4.42 6.10
C HIS A 95 -9.83 5.08 6.92
N ALA A 96 -11.07 5.10 6.43
CA ALA A 96 -12.20 5.69 7.15
C ALA A 96 -12.46 5.00 8.50
N TRP A 97 -12.39 3.67 8.52
CA TRP A 97 -12.59 2.85 9.71
C TRP A 97 -11.45 2.99 10.72
N LEU A 98 -10.20 2.99 10.24
CA LEU A 98 -8.99 3.10 11.06
C LEU A 98 -8.89 4.45 11.76
N HIS A 99 -9.31 5.53 11.10
CA HIS A 99 -9.25 6.90 11.60
C HIS A 99 -10.51 7.35 12.36
N HIS A 100 -11.39 6.42 12.72
CA HIS A 100 -12.63 6.73 13.47
C HIS A 100 -13.55 7.74 12.75
N ILE A 101 -13.47 7.82 11.41
CA ILE A 101 -14.33 8.67 10.60
C ILE A 101 -15.69 8.01 10.41
N SER A 102 -15.69 6.69 10.24
CA SER A 102 -16.90 5.88 10.10
C SER A 102 -16.77 4.58 10.90
N ASP A 103 -17.90 4.09 11.40
CA ASP A 103 -18.00 2.77 12.02
C ASP A 103 -18.35 1.66 11.02
N HIS A 104 -18.65 2.03 9.77
CA HIS A 104 -18.83 1.06 8.69
C HIS A 104 -17.55 0.27 8.45
N THR A 105 -17.70 -1.04 8.27
CA THR A 105 -16.57 -1.91 7.96
C THR A 105 -16.12 -1.69 6.51
N ALA A 106 -14.87 -2.01 6.22
CA ALA A 106 -14.34 -1.85 4.87
C ALA A 106 -15.09 -2.71 3.84
N GLU A 107 -15.65 -3.87 4.23
CA GLU A 107 -16.47 -4.70 3.35
C GLU A 107 -17.75 -3.99 2.91
N GLU A 108 -18.38 -3.21 3.80
CA GLU A 108 -19.54 -2.38 3.46
C GLU A 108 -19.15 -1.27 2.49
N LEU A 109 -18.01 -0.62 2.73
CA LEU A 109 -17.50 0.46 1.88
C LEU A 109 -17.02 -0.06 0.51
N MET A 110 -16.48 -1.28 0.44
CA MET A 110 -16.08 -1.90 -0.82
C MET A 110 -17.27 -2.11 -1.76
N LYS A 111 -18.46 -2.43 -1.23
CA LYS A 111 -19.69 -2.56 -2.04
C LYS A 111 -20.11 -1.25 -2.70
N LEU A 112 -19.72 -0.12 -2.12
CA LEU A 112 -20.03 1.22 -2.62
C LEU A 112 -18.99 1.72 -3.65
N LYS A 113 -17.90 0.97 -3.89
CA LYS A 113 -16.81 1.40 -4.76
C LYS A 113 -17.27 1.49 -6.22
N PRO A 114 -17.05 2.63 -6.91
CA PRO A 114 -17.46 2.79 -8.30
C PRO A 114 -16.65 1.88 -9.22
N THR A 115 -17.33 1.03 -9.99
CA THR A 115 -16.68 0.03 -10.86
C THR A 115 -16.13 0.61 -12.16
N ARG A 116 -16.76 1.66 -12.71
CA ARG A 116 -16.42 2.21 -14.05
C ARG A 116 -15.08 2.92 -14.11
N TYR A 117 -14.69 3.62 -13.05
CA TYR A 117 -13.51 4.47 -13.01
C TYR A 117 -12.67 4.26 -11.73
N GLY A 118 -13.04 3.27 -10.92
CA GLY A 118 -12.33 2.94 -9.69
C GLY A 118 -10.93 2.43 -10.01
N VAL A 119 -9.91 3.19 -9.60
CA VAL A 119 -8.51 2.77 -9.72
C VAL A 119 -8.13 1.94 -8.49
N ALA A 120 -7.27 0.94 -8.69
CA ALA A 120 -6.69 0.17 -7.60
C ALA A 120 -5.86 1.09 -6.67
N HIS A 121 -5.88 0.77 -5.38
CA HIS A 121 -5.10 1.54 -4.41
C HIS A 121 -3.60 1.37 -4.68
N LYS A 122 -2.87 2.49 -4.71
CA LYS A 122 -1.43 2.54 -4.85
C LYS A 122 -0.87 3.40 -3.72
N GLU A 123 0.06 2.83 -2.96
CA GLU A 123 0.74 3.55 -1.89
C GLU A 123 1.54 4.74 -2.41
N ASN A 124 1.92 5.64 -1.50
CA ASN A 124 2.74 6.78 -1.86
C ASN A 124 4.20 6.35 -2.13
N LEU A 125 4.64 6.51 -3.39
CA LEU A 125 5.98 6.16 -3.85
C LEU A 125 6.95 7.35 -3.91
N THR A 126 6.67 8.43 -3.19
CA THR A 126 7.61 9.57 -3.09
C THR A 126 9.00 9.09 -2.65
N GLY A 127 10.03 9.46 -3.42
CA GLY A 127 11.42 9.10 -3.13
C GLY A 127 11.89 7.72 -3.62
N ARG A 128 11.03 6.89 -4.22
CA ARG A 128 11.41 5.57 -4.79
C ARG A 128 11.96 5.62 -6.23
N GLY A 129 12.15 6.82 -6.79
CA GLY A 129 12.74 7.06 -8.11
C GLY A 129 11.83 7.84 -9.06
N ASP A 130 12.44 8.54 -10.03
CA ASP A 130 11.77 9.54 -10.87
C ASP A 130 10.63 8.98 -11.72
N GLY A 131 10.67 7.69 -12.09
CA GLY A 131 9.63 7.03 -12.87
C GLY A 131 8.37 6.62 -12.09
N MET A 132 8.43 6.57 -10.76
CA MET A 132 7.30 6.16 -9.91
C MET A 132 6.52 7.34 -9.33
N ILE A 133 7.13 8.53 -9.35
CA ILE A 133 6.61 9.77 -8.78
C ILE A 133 5.77 10.49 -9.84
N HIS A 134 4.70 11.14 -9.39
CA HIS A 134 3.92 11.99 -10.27
C HIS A 134 4.73 13.23 -10.69
N MET A 135 4.85 13.44 -12.00
CA MET A 135 5.52 14.59 -12.61
C MET A 135 4.48 15.46 -13.33
N THR A 136 4.57 16.78 -13.20
CA THR A 136 3.70 17.69 -13.94
C THR A 136 4.00 17.65 -15.44
N LYS A 137 3.03 18.05 -16.26
CA LYS A 137 3.14 17.99 -17.74
C LYS A 137 4.29 18.83 -18.31
N GLY A 138 4.80 19.83 -17.58
CA GLY A 138 5.92 20.67 -18.01
C GLY A 138 7.28 20.28 -17.42
N HIS A 139 7.32 19.31 -16.49
CA HIS A 139 8.54 18.95 -15.78
C HIS A 139 9.58 18.34 -16.73
N ALA A 140 10.87 18.67 -16.53
CA ALA A 140 11.95 18.22 -17.43
C ALA A 140 12.15 16.69 -17.43
N LEU A 141 11.91 16.03 -16.29
CA LEU A 141 12.00 14.57 -16.16
C LEU A 141 10.75 13.83 -16.69
N ASN A 142 9.69 14.55 -17.08
CA ASN A 142 8.50 13.90 -17.63
C ASN A 142 8.79 13.46 -19.08
N PRO A 143 8.69 12.15 -19.41
CA PRO A 143 8.92 11.68 -20.78
C PRO A 143 7.95 12.32 -21.77
N ASN A 144 6.74 12.63 -21.34
CA ASN A 144 5.70 13.26 -22.15
C ASN A 144 5.56 14.75 -21.82
N LYS A 145 6.67 15.50 -21.95
CA LYS A 145 6.67 16.94 -21.72
C LYS A 145 5.77 17.67 -22.73
N ARG A 146 4.75 18.35 -22.21
CA ARG A 146 3.82 19.15 -23.00
C ARG A 146 4.43 20.49 -23.37
N ASP A 147 4.32 20.86 -24.64
CA ASP A 147 4.51 22.25 -25.09
C ASP A 147 3.23 23.07 -24.80
N TRP A 148 3.42 24.26 -24.25
CA TRP A 148 2.34 25.18 -23.87
C TRP A 148 2.15 26.32 -24.86
N LYS A 149 2.89 26.32 -25.98
CA LYS A 149 2.67 27.27 -27.08
C LYS A 149 1.20 27.24 -27.52
N ARG A 150 0.59 28.43 -27.53
CA ARG A 150 -0.78 28.65 -28.02
C ARG A 150 -0.83 29.00 -29.50
N TYR A 151 0.34 29.10 -30.14
CA TYR A 151 0.51 29.41 -31.54
C TYR A 151 1.43 28.36 -32.16
N GLN A 152 1.30 28.17 -33.46
CA GLN A 152 2.24 27.37 -34.24
C GLN A 152 3.28 28.32 -34.83
N SER A 153 4.55 28.07 -34.54
CA SER A 153 5.65 28.81 -35.18
C SER A 153 5.72 28.40 -36.65
N TRP A 154 5.86 29.37 -37.55
CA TRP A 154 6.19 29.06 -38.94
C TRP A 154 7.54 28.34 -39.01
N GLN A 155 7.59 27.19 -39.68
CA GLN A 155 8.82 26.43 -39.92
C GLN A 155 9.15 26.52 -41.42
N PRO A 156 10.29 27.11 -41.81
CA PRO A 156 10.71 27.15 -43.21
C PRO A 156 10.99 25.74 -43.73
N GLU A 157 10.67 25.50 -45.00
CA GLU A 157 11.15 24.31 -45.69
C GLU A 157 12.66 24.47 -45.93
N ASN A 158 13.46 23.51 -45.44
CA ASN A 158 14.89 23.52 -45.67
C ASN A 158 15.15 23.03 -47.11
N PRO A 159 15.71 23.85 -48.02
CA PRO A 159 15.83 23.48 -49.44
C PRO A 159 16.66 22.20 -49.65
N GLU A 160 17.63 21.91 -48.78
CA GLU A 160 18.50 20.72 -48.85
C GLU A 160 17.78 19.38 -48.56
N GLY A 161 16.58 19.41 -47.97
CA GLY A 161 15.79 18.20 -47.68
C GLY A 161 14.77 17.84 -48.76
N SER A 162 14.48 18.78 -49.68
CA SER A 162 13.47 18.61 -50.73
C SER A 162 13.97 17.73 -51.90
N GLU A 163 15.28 17.77 -52.19
CA GLU A 163 15.91 16.95 -53.24
C GLU A 163 15.98 15.45 -52.89
N LYS A 164 15.92 15.08 -51.60
CA LYS A 164 15.99 13.66 -51.17
C LYS A 164 14.64 12.94 -51.19
N LYS A 165 13.52 13.65 -51.35
CA LYS A 165 12.18 13.02 -51.44
C LYS A 165 11.70 12.77 -52.87
N SER A 166 12.29 13.43 -53.87
CA SER A 166 11.89 13.27 -55.28
C SER A 166 12.66 12.18 -56.05
N SER A 167 13.67 11.56 -55.44
CA SER A 167 14.53 10.56 -56.10
C SER A 167 14.20 9.10 -55.79
N ALA A 168 13.19 8.81 -54.95
CA ALA A 168 12.70 7.45 -54.73
C ALA A 168 11.60 7.08 -55.76
N THR A 169 11.97 6.96 -57.03
CA THR A 169 11.15 6.28 -58.04
C THR A 169 11.16 4.78 -57.73
N ASN A 170 9.99 4.22 -57.39
CA ASN A 170 9.79 2.78 -57.21
C ASN A 170 10.22 2.00 -58.46
N PRO A 171 11.20 1.09 -58.41
CA PRO A 171 11.61 0.29 -59.56
C PRO A 171 10.81 -1.02 -59.67
N ASN A 172 9.50 -1.01 -59.40
CA ASN A 172 8.64 -2.18 -59.61
C ASN A 172 7.24 -1.74 -60.09
N SER A 173 7.17 -1.35 -61.36
CA SER A 173 5.93 -1.34 -62.14
C SER A 173 6.21 -2.01 -63.49
N THR A 174 6.26 -3.33 -63.49
CA THR A 174 5.89 -4.17 -64.65
C THR A 174 5.45 -5.52 -64.13
#